data_AF-A0A522MDR5-F1
#
_entry.id   AF-A0A522MDR5-F1
#
_cell.length_a   1.000
_cell.length_b   1.000
_cell.length_c   1.000
_cell.angle_alpha   90.00
_cell.angle_beta   90.00
_cell.angle_gamma   90.00
#
_symmetry.space_group_name_H-M   'P 1'
#
loop_
_entity.id
_entity.type
_entity.pdbx_description
1 polymer ?
#
loop_
_entity_poly.entity_id
_entity_poly.type
_entity_poly.pdbx_seq_one_letter_code
_entity_poly.pdbx_strand_id
1 'polypeptide(L)' 'MLISKLATLSGLSKDGIRHYEELGLIRSTARQAGSRTYREYDTDALAAIAEGAARPISSGR' A
#
# COMPACT_ATOMS: atom_id res chain seq x y z
N MET A 1 9.21 3.98 0.08
CA MET A 1 9.59 2.56 -0.14
C MET A 1 8.92 1.99 -1.38
N LEU A 2 9.55 1.07 -2.11
CA LEU A 2 8.95 0.45 -3.30
C LEU A 2 7.86 -0.58 -2.93
N ILE A 3 6.93 -0.83 -3.86
CA ILE A 3 5.84 -1.81 -3.67
C ILE A 3 6.34 -3.20 -3.28
N SER A 4 7.47 -3.66 -3.84
CA SER A 4 8.05 -4.96 -3.49
C SER A 4 8.50 -5.02 -2.03
N LYS A 5 9.06 -3.92 -1.49
CA LYS A 5 9.48 -3.86 -0.09
C LYS A 5 8.27 -3.82 0.84
N LEU A 6 7.24 -3.05 0.47
CA LEU A 6 5.99 -3.00 1.22
C LEU A 6 5.28 -4.37 1.24
N ALA A 7 5.29 -5.11 0.13
CA ALA A 7 4.76 -6.47 0.05
C ALA A 7 5.46 -7.42 1.02
N THR A 8 6.80 -7.42 1.03
CA THR A 8 7.58 -8.24 1.96
C THR A 8 7.30 -7.89 3.42
N LEU A 9 7.19 -6.60 3.76
CA LEU A 9 6.97 -6.14 5.13
C LEU A 9 5.53 -6.39 5.63
N SER A 10 4.54 -6.21 4.77
CA SER A 10 3.12 -6.39 5.12
C SER A 10 2.65 -7.84 5.01
N GLY A 11 3.39 -8.71 4.32
CA GLY A 11 2.95 -10.06 3.98
C GLY A 11 1.86 -10.10 2.90
N LEU A 12 1.49 -8.96 2.32
CA LEU A 12 0.50 -8.88 1.25
C LEU A 12 1.14 -9.03 -0.13
N SER A 13 0.34 -9.54 -1.07
CA SER A 13 0.65 -9.48 -2.49
C SER A 13 0.69 -8.02 -2.99
N LYS A 14 1.47 -7.76 -4.03
CA LYS A 14 1.53 -6.43 -4.69
C LYS A 14 0.15 -5.96 -5.15
N ASP A 15 -0.70 -6.88 -5.61
CA ASP A 15 -2.06 -6.59 -6.03
C ASP A 15 -2.96 -6.21 -4.85
N GLY A 16 -2.77 -6.84 -3.68
CA GLY A 16 -3.43 -6.41 -2.44
C GLY A 16 -3.07 -4.98 -2.08
N ILE A 17 -1.79 -4.63 -2.15
CA ILE A 17 -1.32 -3.26 -1.89
C ILE A 17 -1.94 -2.26 -2.87
N ARG A 18 -1.99 -2.59 -4.18
CA ARG A 18 -2.66 -1.74 -5.18
C ARG A 18 -4.14 -1.55 -4.87
N HIS A 19 -4.80 -2.60 -4.40
CA HIS A 19 -6.20 -2.52 -4.01
C HIS A 19 -6.40 -1.57 -2.81
N TYR A 20 -5.57 -1.64 -1.78
CA TYR A 20 -5.60 -0.68 -0.66
C TYR A 20 -5.37 0.77 -1.12
N GLU A 21 -4.52 0.97 -2.12
CA GLU A 21 -4.28 2.29 -2.70
C GLU A 21 -5.50 2.80 -3.50
N GLU A 22 -6.13 1.93 -4.29
CA GLU A 22 -7.36 2.24 -5.03
C GLU A 22 -8.53 2.58 -4.10
N LEU A 23 -8.60 1.92 -2.95
CA LEU A 23 -9.56 2.23 -1.89
C LEU A 23 -9.25 3.54 -1.14
N GLY A 24 -8.09 4.17 -1.42
CA GLY A 24 -7.65 5.39 -0.76
C GLY A 24 -7.17 5.19 0.69
N LEU A 25 -6.97 3.93 1.11
CA LEU A 25 -6.50 3.57 2.45
C LEU A 25 -5.00 3.82 2.62
N ILE A 26 -4.24 3.72 1.53
CA ILE A 26 -2.83 4.11 1.48
C ILE A 26 -2.57 5.06 0.33
N ARG A 27 -1.53 5.87 0.47
CA ARG A 27 -1.09 6.81 -0.57
C ARG A 27 0.29 6.42 -1.08
N SER A 28 0.49 6.62 -2.37
CA SER A 28 1.81 6.57 -2.97
C SER A 28 2.16 7.90 -3.62
N THR A 29 3.45 8.15 -3.78
CA THR A 29 3.99 9.29 -4.50
C THR A 29 4.73 8.80 -5.73
N ALA A 30 4.47 9.43 -6.88
CA ALA A 30 5.26 9.18 -8.07
C ALA A 30 6.66 9.78 -7.89
N ARG A 31 7.68 8.93 -7.88
CA ARG A 31 9.09 9.33 -7.85
C ARG A 31 9.70 9.10 -9.21
N GLN A 32 10.13 10.17 -9.87
CA GLN A 32 10.89 10.08 -11.10
C GLN A 32 12.35 9.75 -10.78
N ALA A 33 12.90 8.74 -11.44
CA ALA A 33 14.31 8.37 -11.38
C ALA A 33 14.83 8.21 -12.82
N GLY A 34 15.44 9.28 -13.33
CA GLY A 34 15.83 9.37 -14.74
C GLY A 34 14.61 9.32 -15.66
N SER A 35 14.59 8.35 -16.57
CA SER A 35 13.48 8.13 -17.52
C SER A 35 12.35 7.26 -16.96
N ARG A 36 12.49 6.69 -15.75
CA ARG A 36 11.49 5.78 -15.17
C ARG A 36 10.78 6.45 -14.01
N THR A 37 9.46 6.32 -14.00
CA THR A 37 8.62 6.75 -12.87
C THR A 37 8.29 5.54 -12.01
N TYR A 38 8.71 5.57 -10.76
CA TYR A 38 8.40 4.58 -9.76
C TYR A 38 7.30 5.10 -8.83
N ARG A 39 6.59 4.20 -8.18
CA ARG A 39 5.73 4.54 -7.04
C ARG A 39 6.45 4.24 -5.74
N GLU A 40 6.50 5.25 -4.89
CA GLU A 40 6.99 5.13 -3.53
C GLU A 40 5.84 5.24 -2.54
N TYR A 41 5.81 4.30 -1.61
CA TYR A 41 4.88 4.24 -0.50
C TYR A 41 5.57 4.77 0.74
N ASP A 42 4.87 5.55 1.55
CA ASP A 42 5.41 5.98 2.84
C ASP A 42 5.48 4.81 3.83
N THR A 43 6.29 4.94 4.87
CA THR A 43 6.27 4.05 6.03
C THR A 43 4.90 3.99 6.71
N ASP A 44 4.13 5.09 6.66
CA ASP A 44 2.78 5.15 7.20
C ASP A 44 1.81 4.18 6.50
N ALA A 45 2.05 3.89 5.21
CA ALA A 45 1.24 2.91 4.46
C ALA A 45 1.29 1.50 5.09
N LEU A 46 2.41 1.12 5.71
CA LEU A 46 2.52 -0.17 6.39
C LEU A 46 1.64 -0.20 7.65
N ALA A 47 1.61 0.89 8.41
CA ALA A 47 0.76 1.02 9.59
C ALA A 47 -0.72 1.00 9.20
N ALA A 48 -1.09 1.76 8.15
CA ALA A 48 -2.45 1.78 7.62
C ALA A 48 -2.91 0.41 7.10
N ILE A 49 -2.03 -0.35 6.42
CA ILE A 49 -2.32 -1.73 6.01
C ILE A 49 -2.52 -2.63 7.23
N ALA A 50 -1.64 -2.54 8.23
CA ALA A 50 -1.75 -3.35 9.44
C ALA A 50 -3.04 -3.05 10.22
N GLU A 51 -3.43 -1.78 10.31
CA GLU A 51 -4.66 -1.34 10.98
C GLU A 51 -5.91 -1.70 10.17
N GLY A 52 -5.89 -1.49 8.85
CA GLY A 52 -6.98 -1.85 7.93
C GLY A 52 -7.20 -3.36 7.82
N ALA A 53 -6.14 -4.17 7.91
CA ALA A 53 -6.25 -5.62 8.02
C ALA A 53 -6.80 -6.07 9.39
N ALA A 54 -6.54 -5.31 10.46
CA ALA A 54 -7.02 -5.61 11.81
C ALA A 54 -8.49 -5.22 12.04
N ARG A 55 -9.02 -4.29 11.25
CA ARG A 55 -10.47 -4.02 11.21
C ARG A 55 -11.04 -4.87 10.08
N PRO A 56 -11.70 -6.03 10.36
CA PRO A 56 -12.56 -6.60 9.33
C PRO A 56 -13.50 -5.47 8.93
N ILE A 57 -13.49 -5.11 7.64
CA ILE A 57 -14.54 -4.30 7.06
C ILE A 57 -15.83 -4.97 7.49
N SER A 58 -16.49 -4.40 8.49
CA SER A 58 -17.79 -4.84 8.93
C SER A 58 -18.69 -4.59 7.74
N SER A 59 -18.84 -5.63 6.91
CA SER A 59 -19.80 -5.72 5.83
C SER A 59 -21.17 -5.68 6.50
N GLY A 60 -21.59 -4.47 6.84
CA GLY A 60 -22.91 -4.16 7.34
C GLY A 60 -23.87 -4.08 6.16
N ARG A 61 -24.28 -5.24 5.63
CA ARG A 61 -25.66 -5.63 5.35
C ARG A 61 -25.71 -6.92 4.54
#